data_AF-A0A9N8EY11-F1
#
_entry.id   AF-A0A9N8EY11-F1
#
_cell.length_a   1.000
_cell.length_b   1.000
_cell.length_c   1.000
_cell.angle_alpha   90.00
_cell.angle_beta   90.00
_cell.angle_gamma   90.00
#
_symmetry.space_group_name_H-M   'P 1'
#
loop_
_entity.id
_entity.type
_entity.pdbx_description
1 polymer ?
#
loop_
_entity_poly.entity_id
_entity_poly.type
_entity_poly.pdbx_seq_one_letter_code
_entity_poly.pdbx_strand_id
1 'polypeptide(L)'
;MPKFHILVACRDLKNDDGSSAKVSIIRADSDEEEDIGKTSELLGEAPVFDEMLEVECNNLDGDILKVTLLDENDQTRGVGTFNIAEVQQHEKKLGVLNMSAGRGTIVVHVAEKVQEGALRLILKGKDLKNTEGFTNLRKPDPFYVLSRKGDGDDEWTKVFDSGVVKNSLDPEWTECEIDVKELCSADFDLPLKLQVFDEERGDTHVIIGSCFITVNELLAMGPNDGKDIAEKDEKTGELFVDGCELAGACVNSTNEIKTFFAAVGDALKARSAANSKLEQIETLKEEAAAAKEAAEKAQAEAEQKAQELEAAEGELESVVAAAEAAEEVIGGLE
;
A
#
# COMPACT_ATOMS: atom_id res chain seq x y z
N MET A 1 20.96 4.05 -11.66
CA MET A 1 21.30 3.94 -10.23
C MET A 1 20.19 3.13 -9.55
N PRO A 2 20.26 2.71 -8.26
CA PRO A 2 19.12 2.01 -7.66
C PRO A 2 17.90 2.92 -7.64
N LYS A 3 16.74 2.36 -7.99
CA LYS A 3 15.46 3.08 -7.99
C LYS A 3 14.61 2.56 -6.85
N PHE A 4 13.80 3.43 -6.26
CA PHE A 4 12.89 3.08 -5.18
C PHE A 4 11.49 3.60 -5.48
N HIS A 5 10.49 2.85 -5.07
CA HIS A 5 9.12 3.32 -4.95
C HIS A 5 8.86 3.75 -3.51
N ILE A 6 8.42 4.98 -3.34
CA ILE A 6 7.99 5.54 -2.07
C ILE A 6 6.47 5.50 -2.03
N LEU A 7 5.93 4.70 -1.11
CA LEU A 7 4.51 4.69 -0.80
C LEU A 7 4.28 5.41 0.51
N VAL A 8 3.18 6.13 0.60
CA VAL A 8 2.89 7.00 1.73
C VAL A 8 1.54 6.66 2.35
N ALA A 9 1.51 6.65 3.67
CA ALA A 9 0.29 6.59 4.46
C ALA A 9 0.41 7.57 5.62
N CYS A 10 -0.71 7.98 6.18
CA CYS A 10 -0.74 8.77 7.39
C CYS A 10 -1.58 8.07 8.46
N ARG A 11 -1.41 8.51 9.71
CA ARG A 11 -2.33 8.21 10.80
C ARG A 11 -2.34 9.33 11.82
N ASP A 12 -3.34 9.30 12.70
CA ASP A 12 -3.48 10.26 13.78
C ASP A 12 -3.51 11.71 13.26
N LEU A 13 -3.98 11.92 12.02
CA LEU A 13 -4.12 13.27 11.47
C LEU A 13 -5.24 13.99 12.22
N LYS A 14 -4.89 15.13 12.83
CA LYS A 14 -5.89 15.96 13.52
C LYS A 14 -6.74 16.69 12.50
N ASN A 15 -7.96 16.22 12.29
CA ASN A 15 -8.92 16.85 11.40
C ASN A 15 -9.73 17.89 12.17
N ASP A 16 -9.25 19.13 12.18
CA ASP A 16 -9.96 20.22 12.85
C ASP A 16 -11.28 20.59 12.12
N ASP A 17 -11.48 20.12 10.87
CA ASP A 17 -12.56 20.57 9.97
C ASP A 17 -12.99 19.57 8.87
N GLY A 18 -12.51 18.32 8.88
CA GLY A 18 -12.74 17.38 7.78
C GLY A 18 -11.83 17.60 6.56
N SER A 19 -10.74 18.34 6.77
CA SER A 19 -9.67 18.56 5.79
C SER A 19 -9.13 17.27 5.19
N SER A 20 -8.83 17.35 3.90
CA SER A 20 -8.10 16.35 3.17
C SER A 20 -6.58 16.44 3.43
N ALA A 21 -5.89 15.40 3.00
CA ALA A 21 -4.45 15.27 3.05
C ALA A 21 -3.92 15.05 1.63
N LYS A 22 -2.88 15.82 1.30
CA LYS A 22 -1.98 15.58 0.18
C LYS A 22 -0.57 15.44 0.74
N VAL A 23 0.26 14.60 0.14
CA VAL A 23 1.67 14.50 0.48
C VAL A 23 2.52 14.80 -0.73
N SER A 24 3.48 15.73 -0.59
CA SER A 24 4.55 15.96 -1.57
C SER A 24 5.88 15.45 -1.03
N ILE A 25 6.74 14.98 -1.93
CA ILE A 25 8.10 14.56 -1.62
C ILE A 25 9.06 15.32 -2.51
N ILE A 26 10.08 15.90 -1.90
CA ILE A 26 11.19 16.50 -2.63
C ILE A 26 12.51 15.98 -2.08
N ARG A 27 13.55 15.96 -2.90
CA ARG A 27 14.93 15.73 -2.47
C ARG A 27 15.50 17.03 -1.89
N ALA A 28 16.16 16.92 -0.73
CA ALA A 28 16.61 18.04 0.09
C ALA A 28 18.12 17.97 0.43
N ASP A 29 18.92 17.30 -0.40
CA ASP A 29 20.35 17.05 -0.18
C ASP A 29 21.28 18.01 -0.96
N SER A 30 20.74 18.82 -1.87
CA SER A 30 21.50 19.71 -2.75
C SER A 30 21.00 21.16 -2.67
N ASP A 31 21.81 22.11 -3.16
CA ASP A 31 21.42 23.52 -3.31
C ASP A 31 20.18 23.69 -4.23
N GLU A 32 19.79 22.64 -4.94
CA GLU A 32 18.58 22.55 -5.76
C GLU A 32 17.59 21.53 -5.16
N GLU A 33 16.37 21.98 -4.89
CA GLU A 33 15.25 21.10 -4.50
C GLU A 33 14.70 20.40 -5.76
N GLU A 34 14.74 19.07 -5.79
CA GLU A 34 14.15 18.26 -6.87
C GLU A 34 12.78 17.74 -6.44
N ASP A 35 11.75 18.02 -7.23
CA ASP A 35 10.39 17.51 -7.00
C ASP A 35 10.31 16.03 -7.43
N ILE A 36 10.07 15.14 -6.45
CA ILE A 36 9.88 13.70 -6.69
C ILE A 36 8.42 13.42 -7.04
N GLY A 37 7.49 14.24 -6.55
CA GLY A 37 6.08 14.15 -6.87
C GLY A 37 5.15 14.42 -5.70
N LYS A 38 3.86 14.39 -6.01
CA LYS A 38 2.75 14.65 -5.08
C LYS A 38 1.68 13.56 -5.25
N THR A 39 1.10 13.14 -4.14
CA THR A 39 -0.04 12.20 -4.10
C THR A 39 -1.36 12.92 -4.41
N SER A 40 -2.40 12.15 -4.71
CA SER A 40 -3.78 12.64 -4.75
C SER A 40 -4.26 13.11 -3.38
N GLU A 41 -5.42 13.74 -3.39
CA GLU A 41 -6.07 14.25 -2.19
C GLU A 41 -7.00 13.20 -1.59
N LEU A 42 -6.74 12.81 -0.35
CA LEU A 42 -7.57 11.83 0.38
C LEU A 42 -8.12 12.41 1.67
N LEU A 43 -9.36 12.03 2.00
CA LEU A 43 -10.02 12.40 3.25
C LEU A 43 -9.77 11.36 4.35
N GLY A 44 -9.77 11.82 5.60
CA GLY A 44 -9.74 10.98 6.80
C GLY A 44 -8.49 11.15 7.66
N GLU A 45 -8.49 10.52 8.83
CA GLU A 45 -7.41 10.66 9.83
C GLU A 45 -6.22 9.74 9.57
N ALA A 46 -6.41 8.72 8.72
CA ALA A 46 -5.41 7.73 8.35
C ALA A 46 -5.47 7.35 6.85
N PRO A 47 -5.26 8.32 5.94
CA PRO A 47 -5.24 8.08 4.50
C PRO A 47 -4.08 7.17 4.09
N VAL A 48 -4.31 6.36 3.07
CA VAL A 48 -3.33 5.46 2.46
C VAL A 48 -3.34 5.74 0.97
N PHE A 49 -2.23 6.24 0.46
CA PHE A 49 -2.09 6.67 -0.93
C PHE A 49 -1.67 5.46 -1.78
N ASP A 50 -2.30 5.28 -2.95
CA ASP A 50 -2.04 4.17 -3.86
C ASP A 50 -0.93 4.49 -4.88
N GLU A 51 -0.53 5.76 -4.95
CA GLU A 51 0.55 6.23 -5.78
C GLU A 51 1.92 5.76 -5.26
N MET A 52 2.74 5.29 -6.19
CA MET A 52 4.13 4.91 -5.95
C MET A 52 5.04 5.97 -6.55
N LEU A 53 5.55 6.88 -5.71
CA LEU A 53 6.45 7.93 -6.15
C LEU A 53 7.83 7.33 -6.41
N GLU A 54 8.31 7.37 -7.66
CA GLU A 54 9.61 6.81 -8.04
C GLU A 54 10.73 7.81 -7.73
N VAL A 55 11.77 7.34 -7.05
CA VAL A 55 13.00 8.10 -6.80
C VAL A 55 14.19 7.29 -7.28
N GLU A 56 14.99 7.88 -8.18
CA GLU A 56 16.30 7.34 -8.52
C GLU A 56 17.31 7.82 -7.48
N CYS A 57 17.93 6.91 -6.74
CA CYS A 57 18.83 7.26 -5.65
C CYS A 57 20.23 7.56 -6.16
N ASN A 58 20.71 8.79 -5.91
CA ASN A 58 22.00 9.27 -6.38
C ASN A 58 23.12 8.90 -5.41
N ASN A 59 22.84 8.98 -4.11
CA ASN A 59 23.73 8.60 -3.02
C ASN A 59 22.91 8.01 -1.87
N LEU A 60 22.94 6.68 -1.68
CA LEU A 60 22.14 6.00 -0.63
C LEU A 60 22.33 6.62 0.77
N ASP A 61 23.56 6.98 1.12
CA ASP A 61 23.88 7.54 2.44
C ASP A 61 23.61 9.05 2.54
N GLY A 62 23.40 9.74 1.42
CA GLY A 62 23.23 11.20 1.34
C GLY A 62 21.84 11.70 0.92
N ASP A 63 21.04 10.86 0.26
CA ASP A 63 19.74 11.22 -0.27
C ASP A 63 18.72 11.41 0.88
N ILE A 64 18.57 12.65 1.32
CA ILE A 64 17.54 13.06 2.28
C ILE A 64 16.30 13.49 1.52
N LEU A 65 15.18 12.78 1.77
CA LEU A 65 13.89 13.14 1.23
C LEU A 65 13.07 13.92 2.26
N LYS A 66 12.56 15.09 1.86
CA LYS A 66 11.64 15.91 2.63
C LYS A 66 10.21 15.57 2.22
N VAL A 67 9.44 15.06 3.16
CA VAL A 67 8.04 14.68 3.00
C VAL A 67 7.17 15.75 3.66
N THR A 68 6.30 16.37 2.86
CA THR A 68 5.45 17.47 3.28
C THR A 68 3.99 17.06 3.21
N LEU A 69 3.30 17.08 4.36
CA LEU A 69 1.84 16.99 4.41
C LEU A 69 1.25 18.36 4.11
N LEU A 70 0.34 18.41 3.15
CA LEU A 70 -0.36 19.58 2.65
C LEU A 70 -1.86 19.44 2.92
N ASP A 71 -2.55 20.57 3.15
CA ASP A 71 -4.01 20.64 3.13
C ASP A 71 -4.57 20.79 1.70
N GLU A 72 -5.90 20.91 1.58
CA GLU A 72 -6.62 21.15 0.32
C GLU A 72 -6.09 22.38 -0.46
N ASN A 73 -5.55 23.39 0.24
CA ASN A 73 -5.02 24.62 -0.34
C ASN A 73 -3.50 24.59 -0.61
N ASP A 74 -2.88 23.40 -0.54
CA ASP A 74 -1.43 23.20 -0.67
C ASP A 74 -0.60 23.92 0.41
N GLN A 75 -1.20 24.23 1.57
CA GLN A 75 -0.49 24.80 2.71
C GLN A 75 0.11 23.69 3.58
N THR A 76 1.36 23.89 4.04
CA THR A 76 2.08 22.93 4.88
C THR A 76 1.42 22.71 6.24
N ARG A 77 0.99 21.47 6.48
CA ARG A 77 0.50 20.98 7.78
C ARG A 77 1.59 20.31 8.60
N GLY A 78 2.55 19.67 7.95
CA GLY A 78 3.62 18.96 8.64
C GLY A 78 4.76 18.64 7.69
N VAL A 79 5.95 18.54 8.25
CA VAL A 79 7.16 18.18 7.51
C VAL A 79 7.88 17.10 8.29
N GLY A 80 8.34 16.07 7.57
CA GLY A 80 9.29 15.09 8.06
C GLY A 80 10.39 14.89 7.03
N THR A 81 11.53 14.39 7.46
CA THR A 81 12.64 14.03 6.57
C THR A 81 13.10 12.62 6.88
N PHE A 82 13.52 11.87 5.88
CA PHE A 82 14.17 10.59 6.08
C PHE A 82 15.27 10.35 5.07
N ASN A 83 16.21 9.50 5.42
CA ASN A 83 17.22 8.99 4.52
C ASN A 83 16.84 7.59 4.03
N ILE A 84 17.00 7.33 2.72
CA ILE A 84 16.64 6.05 2.11
C ILE A 84 17.42 4.88 2.75
N ALA A 85 18.74 5.01 2.94
CA ALA A 85 19.56 3.95 3.54
C ALA A 85 19.13 3.62 4.97
N GLU A 86 18.74 4.61 5.78
CA GLU A 86 18.20 4.36 7.13
C GLU A 86 16.94 3.50 7.09
N VAL A 87 15.98 3.84 6.21
CA VAL A 87 14.75 3.06 6.07
C VAL A 87 15.03 1.66 5.54
N GLN A 88 16.00 1.52 4.62
CA GLN A 88 16.44 0.24 4.09
C GLN A 88 17.04 -0.70 5.15
N GLN A 89 17.49 -0.20 6.31
CA GLN A 89 18.00 -1.07 7.39
C GLN A 89 16.88 -1.77 8.17
N HIS A 90 15.64 -1.27 8.09
CA HIS A 90 14.51 -1.89 8.77
C HIS A 90 14.00 -3.13 8.01
N GLU A 91 13.65 -4.20 8.73
CA GLU A 91 13.13 -5.45 8.15
C GLU A 91 11.95 -5.22 7.19
N LYS A 92 11.03 -4.34 7.58
CA LYS A 92 9.82 -3.99 6.81
C LYS A 92 9.99 -2.79 5.89
N LYS A 93 11.18 -2.17 5.84
CA LYS A 93 11.45 -0.99 5.00
C LYS A 93 10.48 0.18 5.23
N LEU A 94 10.03 0.32 6.47
CA LEU A 94 9.06 1.36 6.88
C LEU A 94 9.78 2.47 7.66
N GLY A 95 9.59 3.71 7.24
CA GLY A 95 9.96 4.92 7.98
C GLY A 95 8.74 5.54 8.66
N VAL A 96 8.91 6.04 9.88
CA VAL A 96 7.84 6.70 10.65
C VAL A 96 8.28 8.12 10.98
N LEU A 97 7.56 9.10 10.46
CA LEU A 97 7.87 10.52 10.58
C LEU A 97 6.77 11.17 11.44
N ASN A 98 7.15 11.59 12.64
CA ASN A 98 6.24 12.36 13.49
C ASN A 98 6.24 13.81 13.01
N MET A 99 5.05 14.34 12.74
CA MET A 99 4.94 15.71 12.26
C MET A 99 5.23 16.70 13.38
N SER A 100 5.78 17.84 12.99
CA SER A 100 5.95 18.99 13.88
C SER A 100 4.62 19.34 14.57
N ALA A 101 4.72 19.71 15.85
CA ALA A 101 3.58 20.03 16.72
C ALA A 101 2.56 18.88 16.96
N GLY A 102 2.92 17.62 16.70
CA GLY A 102 2.09 16.47 17.07
C GLY A 102 0.75 16.41 16.31
N ARG A 103 0.73 16.87 15.06
CA ARG A 103 -0.47 16.90 14.19
C ARG A 103 -0.72 15.59 13.43
N GLY A 104 -0.07 14.51 13.85
CA GLY A 104 -0.15 13.17 13.27
C GLY A 104 1.20 12.59 12.85
N THR A 105 1.14 11.44 12.17
CA THR A 105 2.30 10.66 11.76
C THR A 105 2.20 10.34 10.27
N ILE A 106 3.30 10.53 9.55
CA ILE A 106 3.48 10.03 8.19
C ILE A 106 4.26 8.72 8.27
N VAL A 107 3.83 7.72 7.52
CA VAL A 107 4.50 6.44 7.37
C VAL A 107 4.88 6.28 5.91
N VAL A 108 6.16 6.02 5.66
CA VAL A 108 6.68 5.76 4.32
C VAL A 108 7.11 4.31 4.21
N HIS A 109 6.82 3.68 3.08
CA HIS A 109 7.43 2.42 2.68
C HIS A 109 8.39 2.69 1.53
N VAL A 110 9.64 2.27 1.69
CA VAL A 110 10.69 2.45 0.69
C VAL A 110 10.95 1.10 0.05
N ALA A 111 10.21 0.81 -1.00
CA ALA A 111 10.37 -0.44 -1.75
C ALA A 111 11.48 -0.25 -2.78
N GLU A 112 12.50 -1.10 -2.75
CA GLU A 112 13.46 -1.15 -3.84
C GLU A 112 12.72 -1.56 -5.12
N LYS A 113 12.84 -0.74 -6.16
CA LYS A 113 12.42 -1.11 -7.51
C LYS A 113 13.52 -2.01 -8.03
N VAL A 114 13.34 -3.31 -7.80
CA VAL A 114 14.36 -4.28 -8.15
C VAL A 114 14.36 -4.50 -9.64
N GLN A 115 15.57 -4.41 -10.19
CA GLN A 115 15.85 -4.55 -11.61
C GLN A 115 16.80 -5.71 -11.87
N GLU A 116 16.92 -6.70 -10.99
CA GLU A 116 17.86 -7.81 -11.15
C GLU A 116 17.12 -9.14 -10.99
N GLY A 117 17.46 -10.08 -11.86
CA GLY A 117 16.83 -11.38 -11.95
C GLY A 117 16.61 -11.81 -13.40
N ALA A 118 16.19 -13.05 -13.57
CA ALA A 118 15.85 -13.59 -14.88
C ALA A 118 14.51 -14.32 -14.83
N LEU A 119 13.76 -14.26 -15.93
CA LEU A 119 12.60 -15.11 -16.16
C LEU A 119 13.10 -16.44 -16.75
N ARG A 120 12.83 -17.55 -16.06
CA ARG A 120 12.94 -18.89 -16.61
C ARG A 120 11.61 -19.31 -17.19
N LEU A 121 11.59 -19.72 -18.45
CA LEU A 121 10.38 -19.97 -19.19
C LEU A 121 10.49 -21.21 -20.08
N ILE A 122 9.47 -22.07 -20.02
CA ILE A 122 9.24 -23.19 -20.91
C ILE A 122 7.88 -22.98 -21.57
N LEU A 123 7.90 -22.67 -22.87
CA LEU A 123 6.68 -22.50 -23.67
C LEU A 123 6.43 -23.72 -24.56
N LYS A 124 5.16 -23.96 -24.84
CA LYS A 124 4.69 -24.96 -25.80
C LYS A 124 3.70 -24.34 -26.76
N GLY A 125 3.80 -24.69 -28.04
CA GLY A 125 2.79 -24.40 -29.04
C GLY A 125 1.85 -25.58 -29.19
N LYS A 126 0.59 -25.31 -29.55
CA LYS A 126 -0.41 -26.33 -29.84
C LYS A 126 -1.27 -25.92 -31.01
N ASP A 127 -1.62 -26.89 -31.85
CA ASP A 127 -2.52 -26.71 -33.00
C ASP A 127 -2.09 -25.52 -33.88
N LEU A 128 -0.78 -25.34 -34.07
CA LEU A 128 -0.23 -24.26 -34.89
C LEU A 128 -0.71 -24.40 -36.35
N LYS A 129 -1.03 -23.28 -37.00
CA LYS A 129 -1.42 -23.23 -38.41
C LYS A 129 -0.26 -23.70 -39.27
N ASN A 130 -0.54 -24.65 -40.15
CA ASN A 130 0.45 -25.07 -41.14
C ASN A 130 0.61 -23.99 -42.21
N THR A 131 1.81 -23.43 -42.30
CA THR A 131 2.24 -22.44 -43.31
C THR A 131 2.71 -23.09 -44.60
N GLU A 132 3.02 -24.39 -44.58
CA GLU A 132 3.38 -25.19 -45.75
C GLU A 132 2.15 -25.55 -46.57
N GLY A 133 2.13 -25.14 -47.84
CA GLY A 133 0.95 -25.18 -48.72
C GLY A 133 0.31 -26.56 -48.99
N PHE A 134 -0.66 -26.54 -49.91
CA PHE A 134 -1.76 -27.49 -50.23
C PHE A 134 -1.52 -29.02 -50.24
N THR A 135 -0.31 -29.50 -50.00
CA THR A 135 0.01 -30.94 -50.03
C THR A 135 0.09 -31.60 -48.65
N ASN A 136 0.05 -30.86 -47.53
CA ASN A 136 0.12 -31.40 -46.14
C ASN A 136 1.29 -32.39 -45.90
N LEU A 137 2.31 -32.38 -46.77
CA LEU A 137 3.44 -33.30 -46.72
C LEU A 137 4.60 -32.78 -45.85
N ARG A 138 4.62 -31.48 -45.55
CA ARG A 138 5.59 -30.82 -44.68
C ARG A 138 4.85 -30.09 -43.55
N LYS A 139 5.47 -30.08 -42.37
CA LYS A 139 5.05 -29.33 -41.18
C LYS A 139 5.98 -28.13 -41.02
N PRO A 140 5.55 -27.05 -40.35
CA PRO A 140 6.41 -25.91 -40.12
C PRO A 140 7.57 -26.31 -39.21
N ASP A 141 8.62 -25.51 -39.26
CA ASP A 141 9.79 -25.52 -38.39
C ASP A 141 9.66 -24.33 -37.40
N PRO A 142 8.75 -24.40 -36.39
CA PRO A 142 8.40 -23.23 -35.59
C PRO A 142 9.47 -22.77 -34.59
N PHE A 143 9.58 -21.45 -34.44
CA PHE A 143 10.27 -20.75 -33.34
C PHE A 143 9.48 -19.53 -32.90
N TYR A 144 9.65 -19.09 -31.66
CA TYR A 144 9.08 -17.84 -31.18
C TYR A 144 10.13 -16.77 -30.93
N VAL A 145 9.68 -15.52 -31.02
CA VAL A 145 10.44 -14.31 -30.72
C VAL A 145 9.64 -13.51 -29.70
N LEU A 146 10.32 -13.08 -28.64
CA LEU A 146 9.79 -12.08 -27.71
C LEU A 146 10.40 -10.73 -28.07
N SER A 147 9.54 -9.71 -28.15
CA SER A 147 9.94 -8.33 -28.34
C SER A 147 9.35 -7.45 -27.25
N ARG A 148 10.19 -6.57 -26.70
CA ARG A 148 9.81 -5.57 -25.69
C ARG A 148 9.30 -4.30 -26.36
N LYS A 149 8.25 -3.69 -25.81
CA LYS A 149 7.78 -2.38 -26.23
C LYS A 149 8.82 -1.29 -25.90
N GLY A 150 9.09 -0.39 -26.85
CA GLY A 150 9.91 0.81 -26.69
C GLY A 150 9.07 2.03 -26.28
N ASP A 151 9.66 3.22 -26.38
CA ASP A 151 9.01 4.46 -25.98
C ASP A 151 8.01 4.96 -27.04
N GLY A 152 8.23 4.60 -28.31
CA GLY A 152 7.28 4.87 -29.40
C GLY A 152 6.13 3.87 -29.46
N ASP A 153 4.96 4.31 -29.95
CA ASP A 153 3.74 3.48 -30.04
C ASP A 153 3.95 2.16 -30.83
N ASP A 154 4.81 2.18 -31.85
CA ASP A 154 5.12 1.03 -32.73
C ASP A 154 6.57 0.54 -32.59
N GLU A 155 7.29 0.98 -31.55
CA GLU A 155 8.66 0.56 -31.32
C GLU A 155 8.70 -0.79 -30.60
N TRP A 156 9.25 -1.82 -31.24
CA TRP A 156 9.42 -3.16 -30.68
C TRP A 156 10.86 -3.62 -30.86
N THR A 157 11.53 -3.96 -29.76
CA THR A 157 12.90 -4.47 -29.77
C THR A 157 12.89 -5.97 -29.48
N LYS A 158 13.47 -6.78 -30.38
CA LYS A 158 13.66 -8.22 -30.12
C LYS A 158 14.57 -8.41 -28.91
N VAL A 159 14.13 -9.21 -27.94
CA VAL A 159 14.88 -9.50 -26.70
C VAL A 159 15.21 -10.98 -26.54
N PHE A 160 14.50 -11.87 -27.24
CA PHE A 160 14.76 -13.31 -27.18
C PHE A 160 14.30 -14.06 -28.43
N ASP A 161 14.96 -15.18 -28.77
CA ASP A 161 14.47 -16.21 -29.69
C ASP A 161 14.63 -17.63 -29.13
N SER A 162 13.64 -18.49 -29.41
CA SER A 162 13.58 -19.84 -28.83
C SER A 162 14.50 -20.87 -29.48
N GLY A 163 15.05 -20.54 -30.65
CA GLY A 163 15.51 -21.54 -31.60
C GLY A 163 14.37 -22.37 -32.20
N VAL A 164 14.70 -23.16 -33.22
CA VAL A 164 13.74 -23.83 -34.10
C VAL A 164 13.47 -25.26 -33.67
N VAL A 165 12.19 -25.62 -33.58
CA VAL A 165 11.72 -27.00 -33.44
C VAL A 165 11.29 -27.49 -34.81
N LYS A 166 11.86 -28.59 -35.30
CA LYS A 166 11.61 -29.03 -36.68
C LYS A 166 10.31 -29.83 -36.83
N ASN A 167 9.59 -29.58 -37.93
CA ASN A 167 8.42 -30.34 -38.38
C ASN A 167 7.36 -30.58 -37.29
N SER A 168 6.90 -29.53 -36.61
CA SER A 168 5.91 -29.65 -35.53
C SER A 168 4.79 -28.62 -35.62
N LEU A 169 3.55 -29.06 -35.38
CA LEU A 169 2.41 -28.17 -35.11
C LEU A 169 2.17 -28.01 -33.60
N ASP A 170 2.88 -28.80 -32.78
CA ASP A 170 2.81 -28.81 -31.32
C ASP A 170 4.23 -28.76 -30.75
N PRO A 171 5.01 -27.69 -31.00
CA PRO A 171 6.40 -27.62 -30.57
C PRO A 171 6.50 -27.48 -29.04
N GLU A 172 7.45 -28.19 -28.45
CA GLU A 172 7.95 -27.91 -27.11
C GLU A 172 9.32 -27.24 -27.25
N TRP A 173 9.41 -25.96 -26.88
CA TRP A 173 10.67 -25.22 -26.96
C TRP A 173 11.52 -25.45 -25.71
N THR A 174 12.85 -25.37 -25.88
CA THR A 174 13.79 -25.51 -24.76
C THR A 174 13.58 -24.42 -23.72
N GLU A 175 13.78 -24.76 -22.44
CA GLU A 175 13.83 -23.78 -21.36
C GLU A 175 14.79 -22.63 -21.70
N CYS A 176 14.34 -21.40 -21.48
CA CYS A 176 15.16 -20.21 -21.60
C CYS A 176 15.23 -19.43 -20.29
N GLU A 177 16.34 -18.75 -20.08
CA GLU A 177 16.55 -17.80 -18.99
C GLU A 177 16.82 -16.42 -19.62
N ILE A 178 15.96 -15.43 -19.34
CA ILE A 178 16.04 -14.09 -19.94
C ILE A 178 16.12 -13.05 -18.82
N ASP A 179 17.12 -12.18 -18.85
CA ASP A 179 17.25 -11.09 -17.89
C ASP A 179 16.01 -10.18 -17.91
N VAL A 180 15.48 -9.82 -16.74
CA VAL A 180 14.22 -9.07 -16.67
C VAL A 180 14.34 -7.62 -17.12
N LYS A 181 15.53 -6.99 -17.05
CA LYS A 181 15.76 -5.66 -17.62
C LYS A 181 15.75 -5.74 -19.15
N GLU A 182 16.39 -6.77 -19.71
CA GLU A 182 16.36 -6.98 -21.16
C GLU A 182 14.93 -7.28 -21.62
N LEU A 183 14.26 -8.23 -20.97
CA LEU A 183 12.92 -8.70 -21.34
C LEU A 183 11.86 -7.60 -21.28
N CYS A 184 11.80 -6.86 -20.17
CA CYS A 184 10.67 -5.98 -19.87
C CYS A 184 11.05 -4.67 -19.17
N SER A 185 12.32 -4.26 -19.22
CA SER A 185 12.82 -3.08 -18.50
C SER A 185 12.52 -3.13 -16.99
N ALA A 186 12.44 -4.35 -16.43
CA ALA A 186 12.01 -4.62 -15.06
C ALA A 186 10.59 -4.13 -14.71
N ASP A 187 9.73 -3.88 -15.71
CA ASP A 187 8.31 -3.64 -15.56
C ASP A 187 7.53 -4.88 -16.02
N PHE A 188 7.04 -5.67 -15.07
CA PHE A 188 6.37 -6.95 -15.35
C PHE A 188 4.98 -6.81 -15.95
N ASP A 189 4.43 -5.60 -15.95
CA ASP A 189 3.18 -5.24 -16.62
C ASP A 189 3.41 -4.62 -18.01
N LEU A 190 4.68 -4.40 -18.40
CA LEU A 190 5.02 -3.92 -19.73
C LEU A 190 4.59 -4.94 -20.80
N PRO A 191 3.81 -4.52 -21.83
CA PRO A 191 3.42 -5.42 -22.90
C PRO A 191 4.62 -5.98 -23.68
N LEU A 192 4.68 -7.30 -23.80
CA LEU A 192 5.57 -8.03 -24.69
C LEU A 192 4.79 -8.48 -25.93
N LYS A 193 5.44 -8.43 -27.08
CA LYS A 193 4.93 -9.01 -28.31
C LYS A 193 5.59 -10.37 -28.50
N LEU A 194 4.79 -11.42 -28.45
CA LEU A 194 5.22 -12.78 -28.73
C LEU A 194 4.77 -13.14 -30.14
N GLN A 195 5.72 -13.49 -31.00
CA GLN A 195 5.47 -13.87 -32.38
C GLN A 195 6.02 -15.26 -32.64
N VAL A 196 5.22 -16.12 -33.27
CA VAL A 196 5.63 -17.46 -33.71
C VAL A 196 5.84 -17.42 -35.21
N PHE A 197 6.97 -17.95 -35.68
CA PHE A 197 7.37 -17.98 -37.07
C PHE A 197 7.71 -19.40 -37.52
N ASP A 198 7.60 -19.65 -38.82
CA ASP A 198 8.10 -20.82 -39.52
C ASP A 198 9.46 -20.53 -40.15
N GLU A 199 10.47 -21.35 -39.84
CA GLU A 199 11.81 -21.23 -40.42
C GLU A 199 11.83 -21.74 -41.87
N GLU A 200 11.91 -20.79 -42.82
CA GLU A 200 12.12 -21.10 -44.23
C GLU A 200 13.57 -20.89 -44.67
N ARG A 201 14.03 -21.74 -45.60
CA ARG A 201 15.38 -21.61 -46.20
C ARG A 201 15.42 -20.45 -47.20
N GLY A 202 15.60 -19.21 -46.73
CA GLY A 202 15.65 -18.00 -47.56
C GLY A 202 15.52 -16.72 -46.74
N ASP A 203 15.20 -15.59 -47.39
CA ASP A 203 15.35 -14.24 -46.81
C ASP A 203 14.16 -13.72 -45.99
N THR A 204 13.10 -14.50 -45.70
CA THR A 204 12.08 -14.05 -44.74
C THR A 204 11.34 -15.24 -44.11
N HIS A 205 11.37 -15.34 -42.78
CA HIS A 205 10.55 -16.29 -42.02
C HIS A 205 9.05 -15.93 -42.14
N VAL A 206 8.19 -16.94 -42.22
CA VAL A 206 6.73 -16.74 -42.35
C VAL A 206 6.12 -16.65 -40.95
N ILE A 207 5.32 -15.62 -40.68
CA ILE A 207 4.61 -15.51 -39.41
C ILE A 207 3.48 -16.55 -39.34
N ILE A 208 3.42 -17.32 -38.26
CA ILE A 208 2.33 -18.24 -37.95
C ILE A 208 1.25 -17.50 -37.16
N GLY A 209 1.65 -16.72 -36.16
CA GLY A 209 0.74 -15.96 -35.31
C GLY A 209 1.46 -15.10 -34.30
N SER A 210 0.71 -14.22 -33.63
CA SER A 210 1.23 -13.38 -32.57
C SER A 210 0.19 -13.09 -31.50
N CYS A 211 0.66 -12.72 -30.31
CA CYS A 211 -0.16 -12.20 -29.23
C CYS A 211 0.62 -11.15 -28.43
N PHE A 212 -0.10 -10.39 -27.61
CA PHE A 212 0.50 -9.58 -26.55
C PHE A 212 0.37 -10.32 -25.22
N ILE A 213 1.42 -10.26 -24.42
CA ILE A 213 1.48 -10.89 -23.11
C ILE A 213 2.40 -10.09 -22.17
N THR A 214 2.22 -10.18 -20.87
CA THR A 214 3.14 -9.61 -19.87
C THR A 214 3.86 -10.71 -19.07
N VAL A 215 4.91 -10.34 -18.32
CA VAL A 215 5.59 -11.29 -17.42
C VAL A 215 4.64 -11.76 -16.32
N ASN A 216 3.82 -10.85 -15.77
CA ASN A 216 2.80 -11.22 -14.78
C ASN A 216 1.75 -12.19 -15.34
N GLU A 217 1.33 -12.02 -16.59
CA GLU A 217 0.44 -12.99 -17.26
C GLU A 217 1.13 -14.35 -17.41
N LEU A 218 2.38 -14.39 -17.87
CA LEU A 218 3.14 -15.65 -18.00
C LEU A 218 3.30 -16.39 -16.67
N LEU A 219 3.51 -15.67 -15.57
CA LEU A 219 3.61 -16.25 -14.22
C LEU A 219 2.26 -16.74 -13.68
N ALA A 220 1.15 -16.13 -14.13
CA ALA A 220 -0.20 -16.46 -13.67
C ALA A 220 -0.86 -17.60 -14.47
N MET A 221 -0.38 -17.90 -15.67
CA MET A 221 -0.93 -18.96 -16.53
C MET A 221 -0.72 -20.34 -15.89
N GLY A 222 -1.81 -21.08 -15.69
CA GLY A 222 -1.76 -22.48 -15.29
C GLY A 222 -1.35 -23.40 -16.45
N PRO A 223 -1.02 -24.67 -16.17
CA PRO A 223 -0.55 -25.63 -17.18
C PRO A 223 -1.59 -25.98 -18.26
N ASN A 224 -2.87 -25.62 -18.05
CA ASN A 224 -3.95 -25.83 -19.01
C ASN A 224 -4.52 -24.52 -19.57
N ASP A 225 -3.94 -23.37 -19.23
CA ASP A 225 -4.41 -22.08 -19.69
C ASP A 225 -3.71 -21.75 -21.02
N GLY A 226 -4.41 -21.96 -22.13
CA GLY A 226 -3.92 -21.63 -23.46
C GLY A 226 -4.10 -20.14 -23.79
N LYS A 227 -3.03 -19.49 -24.30
CA LYS A 227 -3.10 -18.15 -24.88
C LYS A 227 -3.20 -18.28 -26.40
N ASP A 228 -4.31 -17.84 -26.97
CA ASP A 228 -4.50 -17.81 -28.42
C ASP A 228 -3.45 -16.92 -29.10
N ILE A 229 -2.89 -17.41 -30.21
CA ILE A 229 -2.13 -16.59 -31.16
C ILE A 229 -2.97 -16.40 -32.43
N ALA A 230 -2.81 -15.24 -33.05
CA ALA A 230 -3.54 -14.90 -34.26
C ALA A 230 -2.66 -14.24 -35.32
N GLU A 231 -3.04 -14.42 -36.58
CA GLU A 231 -2.53 -13.67 -37.72
C GLU A 231 -3.74 -13.07 -38.46
N LYS A 232 -3.77 -11.75 -38.65
CA LYS A 232 -4.90 -11.04 -39.30
C LYS A 232 -6.26 -11.39 -38.67
N ASP A 233 -6.30 -11.38 -37.33
CA ASP A 233 -7.49 -11.67 -36.50
C ASP A 233 -8.05 -13.10 -36.60
N GLU A 234 -7.36 -14.01 -37.28
CA GLU A 234 -7.70 -15.44 -37.28
C GLU A 234 -6.83 -16.19 -36.28
N LYS A 235 -7.44 -17.01 -35.42
CA LYS A 235 -6.70 -17.89 -34.50
C LYS A 235 -5.85 -18.89 -35.31
N THR A 236 -4.56 -18.93 -35.01
CA THR A 236 -3.57 -19.78 -35.71
C THR A 236 -2.85 -20.75 -34.78
N GLY A 237 -3.27 -20.85 -33.52
CA GLY A 237 -2.75 -21.81 -32.55
C GLY A 237 -2.92 -21.30 -31.13
N GLU A 238 -2.37 -22.04 -30.17
CA GLU A 238 -2.34 -21.70 -28.75
C GLU A 238 -0.94 -21.87 -28.18
N LEU A 239 -0.61 -21.04 -27.20
CA LEU A 239 0.61 -21.12 -26.40
C LEU A 239 0.27 -21.54 -24.97
N PHE A 240 1.05 -22.47 -24.44
CA PHE A 240 0.95 -22.95 -23.06
C PHE A 240 2.28 -22.71 -22.34
N VAL A 241 2.17 -22.45 -21.03
CA VAL A 241 3.32 -22.30 -20.13
C VAL A 241 3.49 -23.62 -19.37
N ASP A 242 4.57 -24.35 -19.64
CA ASP A 242 4.90 -25.61 -18.95
C ASP A 242 5.75 -25.36 -17.70
N GLY A 243 6.50 -24.26 -17.68
CA GLY A 243 7.27 -23.79 -16.54
C GLY A 243 7.54 -22.29 -16.66
N CYS A 244 7.34 -21.54 -15.58
CA CYS A 244 7.61 -20.11 -15.51
C CYS A 244 7.96 -19.72 -14.08
N GLU A 245 9.19 -19.25 -13.86
CA GLU A 245 9.65 -18.78 -12.55
C GLU A 245 10.61 -17.62 -12.67
N LEU A 246 10.68 -16.78 -11.63
CA LEU A 246 11.71 -15.76 -11.50
C LEU A 246 12.91 -16.33 -10.73
N ALA A 247 14.10 -16.25 -11.32
CA ALA A 247 15.34 -16.74 -10.74
C ALA A 247 16.27 -15.57 -10.36
N GLY A 248 16.89 -15.65 -9.18
CA GLY A 248 17.76 -14.59 -8.63
C GLY A 248 16.95 -13.43 -8.06
N ALA A 249 16.70 -13.42 -6.76
CA ALA A 249 15.91 -12.37 -6.10
C ALA A 249 16.74 -11.07 -6.01
N CYS A 250 16.14 -9.92 -6.31
CA CYS A 250 15.21 -9.28 -5.37
C CYS A 250 13.87 -8.80 -5.98
N VAL A 251 13.30 -9.47 -6.97
CA VAL A 251 12.04 -9.03 -7.61
C VAL A 251 10.85 -8.92 -6.64
N ASN A 252 10.55 -7.70 -6.19
CA ASN A 252 9.26 -7.38 -5.59
C ASN A 252 8.31 -6.98 -6.72
N SER A 253 7.29 -7.78 -6.98
CA SER A 253 6.27 -7.37 -7.95
C SER A 253 5.52 -6.15 -7.42
N THR A 254 5.10 -5.25 -8.32
CA THR A 254 4.27 -4.08 -7.98
C THR A 254 3.05 -4.46 -7.14
N ASN A 255 2.45 -5.62 -7.44
CA ASN A 255 1.27 -6.13 -6.73
C ASN A 255 1.58 -6.54 -5.28
N GLU A 256 2.73 -7.18 -5.02
CA GLU A 256 3.14 -7.53 -3.66
C GLU A 256 3.42 -6.28 -2.82
N ILE A 257 4.08 -5.28 -3.40
CA ILE A 257 4.34 -3.99 -2.74
C ILE A 257 3.02 -3.32 -2.34
N LYS A 258 2.07 -3.23 -3.29
CA LYS A 258 0.74 -2.64 -3.03
C LYS A 258 -0.05 -3.44 -2.01
N THR A 259 -0.03 -4.77 -2.08
CA THR A 259 -0.75 -5.65 -1.14
C THR A 259 -0.19 -5.50 0.27
N PHE A 260 1.14 -5.51 0.42
CA PHE A 260 1.81 -5.26 1.69
C PHE A 260 1.43 -3.88 2.25
N PHE A 261 1.49 -2.85 1.42
CA PHE A 261 1.24 -1.49 1.86
C PHE A 261 -0.24 -1.24 2.21
N ALA A 262 -1.18 -1.90 1.52
CA ALA A 262 -2.58 -1.92 1.91
C ALA A 262 -2.77 -2.51 3.32
N ALA A 263 -2.10 -3.62 3.62
CA ALA A 263 -2.13 -4.22 4.96
C ALA A 263 -1.51 -3.31 6.04
N VAL A 264 -0.44 -2.58 5.70
CA VAL A 264 0.10 -1.51 6.57
C VAL A 264 -0.97 -0.44 6.81
N GLY A 265 -1.65 -0.01 5.74
CA GLY A 265 -2.76 0.94 5.81
C GLY A 265 -3.87 0.53 6.77
N ASP A 266 -4.33 -0.72 6.70
CA ASP A 266 -5.35 -1.24 7.61
C ASP A 266 -4.88 -1.26 9.07
N ALA A 267 -3.63 -1.62 9.31
CA ALA A 267 -3.03 -1.58 10.64
C ALA A 267 -2.92 -0.13 11.18
N LEU A 268 -2.60 0.84 10.31
CA LEU A 268 -2.54 2.26 10.67
C LEU A 268 -3.91 2.83 11.02
N LYS A 269 -4.95 2.50 10.26
CA LYS A 269 -6.34 2.88 10.56
C LYS A 269 -6.80 2.31 11.90
N ALA A 270 -6.53 1.01 12.14
CA ALA A 270 -6.85 0.37 13.41
C ALA A 270 -6.12 1.05 14.60
N ARG A 271 -4.86 1.42 14.41
CA ARG A 271 -4.08 2.15 15.42
C ARG A 271 -4.62 3.56 15.68
N SER A 272 -4.98 4.29 14.64
CA SER A 272 -5.60 5.62 14.76
C SER A 272 -6.90 5.57 15.57
N ALA A 273 -7.76 4.60 15.26
CA ALA A 273 -9.01 4.38 15.99
C ALA A 273 -8.77 3.99 17.47
N ALA A 274 -7.71 3.22 17.76
CA ALA A 274 -7.34 2.87 19.12
C ALA A 274 -6.84 4.10 19.91
N ASN A 275 -6.03 4.96 19.28
CA ASN A 275 -5.55 6.20 19.90
C ASN A 275 -6.70 7.16 20.24
N SER A 276 -7.64 7.36 19.31
CA SER A 276 -8.84 8.18 19.56
C SER A 276 -9.67 7.67 20.75
N LYS A 277 -9.84 6.34 20.87
CA LYS A 277 -10.51 5.75 22.05
C LYS A 277 -9.73 5.94 23.34
N LEU A 278 -8.40 5.91 23.27
CA LEU A 278 -7.54 6.13 24.44
C LEU A 278 -7.68 7.56 24.96
N GLU A 279 -7.68 8.55 24.07
CA GLU A 279 -7.94 9.96 24.42
C GLU A 279 -9.32 10.14 25.06
N GLN A 280 -10.38 9.53 24.49
CA GLN A 280 -11.72 9.56 25.10
C GLN A 280 -11.75 8.93 26.50
N ILE A 281 -11.02 7.84 26.72
CA ILE A 281 -10.92 7.19 28.04
C ILE A 281 -10.20 8.11 29.04
N GLU A 282 -9.17 8.85 28.61
CA GLU A 282 -8.48 9.81 29.48
C GLU A 282 -9.39 10.95 29.89
N THR A 283 -10.13 11.55 28.95
CA THR A 283 -11.15 12.57 29.26
C THR A 283 -12.20 12.06 30.24
N LEU A 284 -12.75 10.86 30.00
CA LEU A 284 -13.74 10.25 30.90
C LEU A 284 -13.18 9.97 32.31
N LYS A 285 -11.89 9.65 32.42
CA LYS A 285 -11.23 9.48 33.73
C LYS A 285 -11.13 10.80 34.48
N GLU A 286 -10.80 11.89 33.80
CA GLU A 286 -10.74 13.22 34.39
C GLU A 286 -12.14 13.68 34.85
N GLU A 287 -13.16 13.49 34.00
CA GLU A 287 -14.56 13.78 34.34
C GLU A 287 -15.04 12.94 35.54
N ALA A 288 -14.71 11.65 35.58
CA ALA A 288 -15.05 10.78 36.70
C ALA A 288 -14.36 11.21 38.01
N ALA A 289 -13.10 11.66 37.95
CA ALA A 289 -12.38 12.18 39.10
C ALA A 289 -13.05 13.47 39.63
N ALA A 290 -13.40 14.40 38.75
CA ALA A 290 -14.11 15.63 39.10
C ALA A 290 -15.51 15.34 39.71
N ALA A 291 -16.25 14.40 39.13
CA ALA A 291 -17.55 13.99 39.65
C ALA A 291 -17.45 13.35 41.04
N LYS A 292 -16.40 12.55 41.29
CA LYS A 292 -16.13 11.95 42.60
C LYS A 292 -15.85 13.02 43.66
N GLU A 293 -14.99 13.99 43.35
CA GLU A 293 -14.68 15.11 44.26
C GLU A 293 -15.95 15.92 44.60
N ALA A 294 -16.79 16.19 43.59
CA ALA A 294 -18.07 16.88 43.80
C ALA A 294 -19.04 16.08 44.71
N ALA A 295 -19.09 14.76 44.57
CA ALA A 295 -19.92 13.90 45.41
C ALA A 295 -19.44 13.86 46.87
N GLU A 296 -18.12 13.77 47.09
CA GLU A 296 -17.52 13.84 48.44
C GLU A 296 -17.86 15.17 49.13
N LYS A 297 -17.78 16.29 48.39
CA LYS A 297 -18.18 17.61 48.91
C LYS A 297 -19.67 17.68 49.27
N ALA A 298 -20.54 17.14 48.41
CA ALA A 298 -21.99 17.13 48.66
C ALA A 298 -22.37 16.26 49.86
N GLN A 299 -21.69 15.12 50.05
CA GLN A 299 -21.86 14.27 51.21
C GLN A 299 -21.46 15.00 52.50
N ALA A 300 -20.32 15.69 52.52
CA ALA A 300 -19.88 16.45 53.68
C ALA A 300 -20.88 17.56 54.06
N GLU A 301 -21.45 18.25 53.08
CA GLU A 301 -22.50 19.26 53.32
C GLU A 301 -23.80 18.64 53.88
N ALA A 302 -24.19 17.46 53.39
CA ALA A 302 -25.35 16.75 53.89
C ALA A 302 -25.16 16.28 55.35
N GLU A 303 -23.97 15.78 55.70
CA GLU A 303 -23.60 15.40 57.07
C GLU A 303 -23.62 16.60 58.02
N GLN A 304 -23.13 17.76 57.58
CA GLN A 304 -23.20 19.01 58.36
C GLN A 304 -24.66 19.40 58.65
N LYS A 305 -25.53 19.40 57.64
CA LYS A 305 -26.95 19.74 57.82
C LYS A 305 -27.68 18.76 58.74
N ALA A 306 -27.31 17.48 58.71
CA ALA A 306 -27.87 16.48 59.62
C ALA A 306 -27.48 16.78 61.09
N GLN A 307 -26.22 17.17 61.34
CA GLN A 307 -25.77 17.59 62.68
C GLN A 307 -26.48 18.86 63.16
N GLU A 308 -26.68 19.84 62.27
CA GLU A 308 -27.42 21.07 62.59
C GLU A 308 -28.89 20.77 62.94
N LEU A 309 -29.54 19.82 62.24
CA LEU A 309 -30.90 19.38 62.55
C LEU A 309 -30.97 18.69 63.91
N GLU A 310 -30.05 17.75 64.20
CA GLU A 310 -29.99 17.05 65.49
C GLU A 310 -29.81 18.03 66.66
N ALA A 311 -28.96 19.05 66.49
CA ALA A 311 -28.79 20.10 67.48
C ALA A 311 -30.09 20.90 67.69
N ALA A 312 -30.79 21.27 66.62
CA ALA A 312 -32.05 22.01 66.69
C ALA A 312 -33.18 21.18 67.35
N GLU A 313 -33.25 19.88 67.07
CA GLU A 313 -34.18 18.95 67.71
C GLU A 313 -33.91 18.86 69.23
N GLY A 314 -32.64 18.76 69.63
CA GLY A 314 -32.27 18.77 71.05
C GLY A 314 -32.61 20.09 71.76
N GLU A 315 -32.42 21.24 71.10
CA GLU A 315 -32.87 22.53 71.62
C GLU A 315 -34.39 22.57 71.80
N LEU A 316 -35.14 22.08 70.81
CA LEU A 316 -36.60 22.03 70.87
C LEU A 316 -37.08 21.15 72.04
N GLU A 317 -36.50 19.97 72.23
CA GLU A 317 -36.82 19.08 73.37
C GLU A 317 -36.61 19.79 74.71
N SER A 318 -35.52 20.55 74.85
CA SER A 318 -35.25 21.31 76.07
C SER A 318 -36.29 22.41 76.35
N VAL A 319 -36.74 23.10 75.29
CA VAL A 319 -37.76 24.15 75.38
C VAL A 319 -39.13 23.55 75.73
N VAL A 320 -39.49 22.42 75.11
CA VAL A 320 -40.72 21.70 75.42
C VAL A 320 -40.73 21.25 76.88
N ALA A 321 -39.66 20.61 77.36
CA ALA A 321 -39.55 20.18 78.75
C ALA A 321 -39.65 21.37 79.75
N ALA A 322 -39.08 22.53 79.42
CA ALA A 322 -39.19 23.73 80.24
C ALA A 322 -40.63 24.29 80.25
N ALA A 323 -41.33 24.25 79.12
CA ALA A 323 -42.72 24.67 79.01
C ALA A 323 -43.66 23.76 79.82
N GLU A 324 -43.48 22.44 79.72
CA GLU A 324 -44.24 21.45 80.51
C GLU A 324 -44.03 21.66 82.02
N ALA A 325 -42.78 21.86 82.46
CA ALA A 325 -42.47 22.16 83.86
C ALA A 325 -43.11 23.48 84.34
N ALA A 326 -43.17 24.50 83.47
CA ALA A 326 -43.85 25.75 83.78
C ALA A 326 -45.37 25.56 83.89
N GLU A 327 -45.98 24.78 83.00
CA GLU A 327 -47.41 24.45 83.09
C GLU A 327 -47.76 23.72 84.38
N GLU A 328 -46.92 22.80 84.87
CA GLU A 328 -47.14 22.12 86.16
C GLU A 328 -47.17 23.11 87.35
N VAL A 329 -46.37 24.18 87.29
CA VAL A 329 -46.36 25.25 88.30
C VAL A 329 -47.64 26.11 88.22
N ILE A 330 -48.17 26.32 87.01
CA ILE A 330 -49.36 27.16 86.78
C ILE A 330 -50.66 26.38 86.98
N GLY A 331 -50.65 25.05 86.83
CA GLY A 331 -51.79 24.12 86.97
C GLY A 331 -52.45 24.00 88.35
N GLY A 332 -52.14 24.92 89.27
CA GLY A 332 -52.86 25.12 90.54
C GLY A 332 -53.64 26.44 90.61
N LEU A 333 -53.81 27.15 89.49
CA LEU A 333 -54.44 28.48 89.41
C LEU A 333 -55.78 28.51 88.64
N GLU A 334 -56.48 27.38 88.54
CA GLU A 334 -57.93 27.38 88.22
C GLU A 334 -58.78 27.32 89.49
#